data_AF-A0A0V0HWA1-F1
#
_entry.id   AF-A0A0V0HWA1-F1
#
_cell.length_a   1.000
_cell.length_b   1.000
_cell.length_c   1.000
_cell.angle_alpha   90.00
_cell.angle_beta   90.00
_cell.angle_gamma   90.00
#
_symmetry.space_group_name_H-M   'P 1'
#
loop_
_entity.id
_entity.type
_entity.pdbx_description
1 polymer ?
#
loop_
_entity_poly.entity_id
_entity_poly.type
_entity_poly.pdbx_seq_one_letter_code
_entity_poly.pdbx_strand_id
1 'polypeptide(L)'
;MVCKSLIMTVSAIISDEKLKTNTLLENEVKEAISLLDRAGKMLMSSSTEYDKLEAIIEPNFLFVYTWCAFDLHSRLDDTGSQQLLLIKRFANSKCCNPKHLLQIGIDASQGPSSNHEVAIFALSTCLSTLLALPSPDYASVALIVRKLVSLSSIHGIDTNDDATMETYKQAYRIMVGLKEGEYPVEEAKWLSMTAWNRAAVPVRMGHMDEAKRWMSMGLELANKVPGMQTYRSCMEDFIAGFEQKLSGA
;
A
#
# COMPACT_ATOMS: atom_id res chain seq x y z
N MET A 1 -14.05 -30.76 -0.57
CA MET A 1 -15.14 -30.12 0.18
C MET A 1 -14.74 -29.73 1.60
N VAL A 2 -14.09 -30.60 2.38
CA VAL A 2 -13.68 -30.30 3.78
C VAL A 2 -12.78 -29.07 3.91
N CYS A 3 -11.80 -28.87 3.03
CA CYS A 3 -10.96 -27.67 3.07
C CYS A 3 -11.76 -26.38 2.85
N LYS A 4 -12.63 -26.34 1.82
CA LYS A 4 -13.51 -25.19 1.54
C LYS A 4 -14.44 -24.90 2.74
N SER A 5 -15.01 -25.93 3.37
CA SER A 5 -15.87 -25.72 4.54
C SER A 5 -15.10 -25.13 5.72
N LEU A 6 -13.86 -25.58 5.99
CA LEU A 6 -13.04 -25.01 7.06
C LEU A 6 -12.73 -23.52 6.80
N ILE A 7 -12.35 -23.17 5.58
CA ILE A 7 -12.10 -21.77 5.18
C ILE A 7 -13.36 -20.92 5.36
N MET A 8 -14.52 -21.42 4.89
CA MET A 8 -15.80 -20.71 5.03
C MET A 8 -16.25 -20.58 6.49
N THR A 9 -16.03 -21.60 7.32
CA THR A 9 -16.31 -21.54 8.76
C THR A 9 -15.52 -20.41 9.41
N VAL A 10 -14.20 -20.34 9.15
CA VAL A 10 -13.36 -19.28 9.71
C VAL A 10 -13.74 -17.91 9.16
N SER A 11 -14.01 -17.80 7.86
CA SER A 11 -14.52 -16.56 7.26
C SER A 11 -15.84 -16.12 7.90
N ALA A 12 -16.74 -17.05 8.22
CA ALA A 12 -18.00 -16.76 8.88
C ALA A 12 -17.79 -16.29 10.32
N ILE A 13 -16.86 -16.90 11.07
CA ILE A 13 -16.48 -16.47 12.43
C ILE A 13 -15.99 -15.01 12.42
N ILE A 14 -15.05 -14.67 11.53
CA ILE A 14 -14.53 -13.30 11.39
C ILE A 14 -15.63 -12.32 10.94
N SER A 15 -16.53 -12.75 10.04
CA SER A 15 -17.62 -11.89 9.55
C SER A 15 -18.67 -11.64 10.64
N ASP A 16 -19.00 -12.66 11.43
CA ASP A 16 -19.94 -12.56 12.55
C ASP A 16 -19.43 -11.60 13.63
N GLU A 17 -18.13 -11.64 13.92
CA GLU A 17 -17.46 -10.65 14.79
C GLU A 17 -17.49 -9.23 14.21
N LYS A 18 -17.35 -9.06 12.89
CA LYS A 18 -17.47 -7.71 12.29
C LYS A 18 -18.89 -7.15 12.36
N LEU A 19 -19.90 -8.02 12.46
CA LEU A 19 -21.31 -7.67 12.56
C LEU A 19 -21.79 -7.50 14.01
N LYS A 20 -21.24 -8.29 14.94
CA LYS A 20 -21.55 -8.24 16.38
C LYS A 20 -20.49 -7.41 17.09
N THR A 21 -20.84 -6.55 18.03
CA THR A 21 -19.86 -5.74 18.79
C THR A 21 -18.97 -6.55 19.77
N ASN A 22 -18.95 -7.88 19.67
CA ASN A 22 -18.17 -8.76 20.55
C ASN A 22 -16.91 -9.25 19.84
N THR A 23 -15.75 -8.79 20.31
CA THR A 23 -14.44 -9.23 19.84
C THR A 23 -14.18 -10.69 20.25
N LEU A 24 -13.56 -11.46 19.35
CA LEU A 24 -13.14 -12.83 19.64
C LEU A 24 -12.10 -12.87 20.75
N LEU A 25 -12.24 -13.84 21.65
CA LEU A 25 -11.26 -14.14 22.68
C LEU A 25 -10.02 -14.83 22.08
N GLU A 26 -8.88 -14.74 22.75
CA GLU A 26 -7.60 -15.29 22.26
C GLU A 26 -7.68 -16.81 22.01
N ASN A 27 -8.42 -17.56 22.83
CA ASN A 27 -8.66 -18.99 22.63
C ASN A 27 -9.49 -19.28 21.37
N GLU A 28 -10.48 -18.45 21.06
CA GLU A 28 -11.30 -18.56 19.84
C GLU A 28 -10.47 -18.23 18.59
N VAL A 29 -9.60 -17.23 18.67
CA VAL A 29 -8.63 -16.90 17.61
C VAL A 29 -7.69 -18.08 17.37
N LYS A 30 -7.14 -18.68 18.42
CA LYS A 30 -6.26 -19.87 18.32
C LYS A 30 -6.98 -21.08 17.73
N GLU A 31 -8.25 -21.29 18.08
CA GLU A 31 -9.07 -22.35 17.48
C GLU A 31 -9.30 -22.11 15.98
N ALA A 32 -9.66 -20.89 15.60
CA ALA A 32 -9.84 -20.51 14.20
C ALA A 32 -8.55 -20.69 13.37
N ILE A 33 -7.39 -20.33 13.94
CA ILE A 33 -6.08 -20.58 13.33
C ILE A 33 -5.83 -22.08 13.15
N SER A 34 -6.13 -22.91 14.16
CA SER A 34 -6.00 -24.38 14.04
C SER A 34 -6.87 -24.96 12.92
N LEU A 35 -8.08 -24.44 12.73
CA LEU A 35 -8.95 -24.81 11.61
C LEU A 35 -8.34 -24.41 10.26
N LEU A 36 -7.76 -23.20 10.16
CA LEU A 36 -7.02 -22.77 8.97
C LEU A 36 -5.76 -23.60 8.74
N ASP A 37 -5.00 -23.96 9.77
CA ASP A 37 -3.81 -24.80 9.63
C ASP A 37 -4.17 -26.19 9.12
N ARG A 38 -5.29 -26.75 9.56
CA ARG A 38 -5.83 -28.00 9.00
C ARG A 38 -6.20 -27.84 7.54
N ALA A 39 -6.87 -26.73 7.19
CA ALA A 39 -7.15 -26.41 5.79
C ALA A 39 -5.85 -26.30 4.98
N GLY A 40 -4.88 -25.52 5.45
CA GLY A 40 -3.56 -25.31 4.85
C GLY A 40 -2.76 -26.61 4.69
N LYS A 41 -2.76 -27.51 5.67
CA LYS A 41 -2.13 -28.83 5.52
C LYS A 41 -2.82 -29.68 4.45
N MET A 42 -4.15 -29.63 4.35
CA MET A 42 -4.89 -30.30 3.28
C MET A 42 -4.64 -29.67 1.90
N LEU A 43 -4.36 -28.36 1.86
CA LEU A 43 -3.90 -27.64 0.67
C LEU A 43 -2.48 -28.07 0.25
N MET A 44 -1.58 -28.21 1.22
CA MET A 44 -0.14 -28.33 0.98
C MET A 44 0.38 -29.78 0.96
N SER A 45 -0.40 -30.76 1.40
CA SER A 45 -0.03 -32.19 1.46
C SER A 45 -0.17 -32.94 0.12
N SER A 46 -0.70 -32.32 -0.92
CA SER A 46 -0.65 -32.83 -2.31
C SER A 46 0.60 -32.33 -3.05
N SER A 47 1.77 -32.48 -2.40
CA SER A 47 3.05 -31.88 -2.77
C SER A 47 3.77 -32.50 -3.99
N THR A 48 3.05 -33.09 -4.93
CA THR A 48 3.60 -33.39 -6.26
C THR A 48 3.13 -32.44 -7.34
N GLU A 49 2.04 -31.69 -7.15
CA GLU A 49 1.57 -30.75 -8.17
C GLU A 49 0.88 -29.54 -7.50
N TYR A 50 1.67 -28.53 -7.14
CA TYR A 50 1.14 -27.19 -6.78
C TYR A 50 0.19 -26.65 -7.87
N ASP A 51 0.46 -27.02 -9.13
CA ASP A 51 -0.38 -26.72 -10.30
C ASP A 51 -1.76 -27.42 -10.29
N LYS A 52 -1.92 -28.58 -9.62
CA LYS A 52 -3.23 -29.26 -9.50
C LYS A 52 -4.11 -28.66 -8.42
N LEU A 53 -3.53 -28.08 -7.38
CA LEU A 53 -4.31 -27.47 -6.30
C LEU A 53 -4.97 -26.14 -6.75
N GLU A 54 -4.27 -25.37 -7.60
CA GLU A 54 -4.83 -24.21 -8.31
C GLU A 54 -6.03 -24.57 -9.20
N ALA A 55 -6.09 -25.80 -9.72
CA ALA A 55 -7.23 -26.28 -10.51
C ALA A 55 -8.43 -26.75 -9.65
N ILE A 56 -8.21 -27.11 -8.38
CA ILE A 56 -9.24 -27.67 -7.48
C ILE A 56 -9.92 -26.58 -6.63
N ILE A 57 -9.25 -25.46 -6.43
CA ILE A 57 -9.70 -24.36 -5.58
C ILE A 57 -9.97 -23.17 -6.47
N GLU A 58 -11.24 -22.76 -6.53
CA GLU A 58 -11.56 -21.50 -7.21
C GLU A 58 -10.68 -20.39 -6.61
N PRO A 59 -10.06 -19.53 -7.44
CA PRO A 59 -9.11 -18.50 -7.01
C PRO A 59 -9.55 -17.68 -5.79
N ASN A 60 -10.86 -17.52 -5.62
CA ASN A 60 -11.49 -16.83 -4.49
C ASN A 60 -11.21 -17.52 -3.13
N PHE A 61 -11.14 -18.85 -3.05
CA PHE A 61 -10.93 -19.54 -1.76
C PHE A 61 -9.48 -19.42 -1.26
N LEU A 62 -8.48 -19.37 -2.15
CA LEU A 62 -7.10 -19.13 -1.73
C LEU A 62 -6.96 -17.72 -1.17
N PHE A 63 -7.59 -16.74 -1.82
CA PHE A 63 -7.66 -15.38 -1.28
C PHE A 63 -8.35 -15.33 0.08
N VAL A 64 -9.52 -15.95 0.23
CA VAL A 64 -10.24 -15.98 1.53
C VAL A 64 -9.39 -16.66 2.61
N TYR A 65 -8.72 -17.78 2.30
CA TYR A 65 -7.78 -18.42 3.22
C TYR A 65 -6.67 -17.45 3.67
N THR A 66 -5.99 -16.82 2.71
CA THR A 66 -4.90 -15.88 2.98
C THR A 66 -5.37 -14.68 3.80
N TRP A 67 -6.53 -14.12 3.45
CA TRP A 67 -7.09 -12.95 4.12
C TRP A 67 -7.51 -13.28 5.56
N CYS A 68 -8.19 -14.41 5.78
CA CYS A 68 -8.54 -14.87 7.13
C CYS A 68 -7.30 -15.19 7.97
N ALA A 69 -6.29 -15.84 7.40
CA ALA A 69 -5.05 -16.13 8.11
C ALA A 69 -4.32 -14.84 8.48
N PHE A 70 -4.24 -13.86 7.56
CA PHE A 70 -3.67 -12.55 7.83
C PHE A 70 -4.37 -11.84 9.00
N ASP A 71 -5.70 -11.77 8.96
CA ASP A 71 -6.55 -11.12 9.98
C ASP A 71 -6.46 -11.82 11.35
N LEU A 72 -6.38 -13.15 11.40
CA LEU A 72 -6.24 -13.86 12.66
C LEU A 72 -4.83 -13.75 13.24
N HIS A 73 -3.80 -13.85 12.40
CA HIS A 73 -2.42 -13.70 12.86
C HIS A 73 -2.18 -12.30 13.42
N SER A 74 -2.80 -11.24 12.88
CA SER A 74 -2.62 -9.87 13.38
C SER A 74 -3.07 -9.68 14.83
N ARG A 75 -3.82 -10.63 15.39
CA ARG A 75 -4.37 -10.61 16.75
C ARG A 75 -3.50 -11.36 17.75
N LEU A 76 -2.46 -12.03 17.28
CA LEU A 76 -1.47 -12.70 18.10
C LEU A 76 -0.16 -11.89 18.07
N ASP A 77 0.53 -11.86 19.20
CA ASP A 77 1.84 -11.22 19.30
C ASP A 77 2.88 -11.93 18.42
N ASP A 78 3.84 -11.16 17.90
CA ASP A 78 5.03 -11.63 17.15
C ASP A 78 4.78 -12.38 15.82
N THR A 79 3.59 -12.28 15.24
CA THR A 79 3.27 -12.94 13.96
C THR A 79 3.56 -12.09 12.72
N GLY A 80 4.05 -10.85 12.88
CA GLY A 80 4.21 -9.90 11.77
C GLY A 80 5.07 -10.44 10.61
N SER A 81 6.14 -11.17 10.93
CA SER A 81 7.01 -11.83 9.93
C SER A 81 6.30 -13.00 9.21
N GLN A 82 5.45 -13.74 9.91
CA GLN A 82 4.65 -14.83 9.36
C GLN A 82 3.59 -14.28 8.41
N GLN A 83 2.94 -13.17 8.77
CA GLN A 83 2.02 -12.46 7.89
C GLN A 83 2.71 -12.03 6.59
N LEU A 84 3.89 -11.42 6.67
CA LEU A 84 4.64 -11.01 5.48
C LEU A 84 5.01 -12.20 4.59
N LEU A 85 5.45 -13.32 5.18
CA LEU A 85 5.75 -14.54 4.43
C LEU A 85 4.51 -15.12 3.74
N LEU A 86 3.37 -15.13 4.43
CA LEU A 86 2.09 -15.58 3.89
C LEU A 86 1.68 -14.72 2.67
N ILE A 87 1.73 -13.40 2.79
CA ILE A 87 1.34 -12.50 1.69
C ILE A 87 2.32 -12.61 0.51
N LYS A 88 3.63 -12.75 0.76
CA LYS A 88 4.64 -13.01 -0.29
C LYS A 88 4.34 -14.29 -1.07
N ARG A 89 3.98 -15.38 -0.37
CA ARG A 89 3.60 -16.64 -1.02
C ARG A 89 2.34 -16.49 -1.87
N PHE A 90 1.33 -15.80 -1.34
CA PHE A 90 0.10 -15.55 -2.09
C PHE A 90 0.35 -14.69 -3.32
N ALA A 91 1.14 -13.61 -3.21
CA ALA A 91 1.48 -12.72 -4.32
C ALA A 91 2.14 -13.45 -5.50
N ASN A 92 2.90 -14.52 -5.22
CA ASN A 92 3.56 -15.35 -6.23
C ASN A 92 2.65 -16.46 -6.81
N SER A 93 1.42 -16.61 -6.35
CA SER A 93 0.46 -17.61 -6.86
C SER A 93 -0.29 -17.09 -8.09
N LYS A 94 -0.77 -17.98 -8.96
CA LYS A 94 -1.54 -17.58 -10.15
C LYS A 94 -2.95 -17.08 -9.82
N CYS A 95 -3.44 -17.36 -8.61
CA CYS A 95 -4.73 -16.89 -8.10
C CYS A 95 -4.70 -15.44 -7.62
N CYS A 96 -3.51 -14.86 -7.43
CA CYS A 96 -3.36 -13.47 -7.03
C CYS A 96 -3.73 -12.53 -8.17
N ASN A 97 -4.45 -11.46 -7.84
CA ASN A 97 -4.72 -10.37 -8.76
C ASN A 97 -4.56 -9.02 -8.03
N PRO A 98 -4.50 -7.90 -8.76
CA PRO A 98 -4.32 -6.58 -8.14
C PRO A 98 -5.36 -6.22 -7.08
N LYS A 99 -6.63 -6.62 -7.25
CA LYS A 99 -7.69 -6.32 -6.28
C LYS A 99 -7.45 -7.01 -4.94
N HIS A 100 -6.97 -8.25 -4.97
CA HIS A 100 -6.60 -8.98 -3.75
C HIS A 100 -5.47 -8.27 -2.99
N LEU A 101 -4.40 -7.87 -3.70
CA LEU A 101 -3.27 -7.17 -3.08
C LEU A 101 -3.66 -5.77 -2.58
N LEU A 102 -4.53 -5.06 -3.30
CA LEU A 102 -5.06 -3.78 -2.87
C LEU A 102 -5.82 -3.92 -1.54
N GLN A 103 -6.72 -4.91 -1.44
CA GLN A 103 -7.48 -5.16 -0.22
C GLN A 103 -6.56 -5.48 0.97
N ILE A 104 -5.64 -6.42 0.79
CA ILE A 104 -4.66 -6.79 1.84
C ILE A 104 -3.82 -5.58 2.25
N GLY A 105 -3.36 -4.78 1.28
CA GLY A 105 -2.54 -3.60 1.54
C GLY A 105 -3.28 -2.50 2.31
N ILE A 106 -4.55 -2.27 1.98
CA ILE A 106 -5.41 -1.30 2.70
C ILE A 106 -5.65 -1.77 4.13
N ASP A 107 -6.02 -3.04 4.32
CA ASP A 107 -6.31 -3.61 5.63
C ASP A 107 -5.04 -3.61 6.52
N ALA A 108 -3.88 -3.96 5.96
CA ALA A 108 -2.62 -3.93 6.68
C ALA A 108 -2.14 -2.51 7.03
N SER A 109 -2.59 -1.50 6.30
CA SER A 109 -2.24 -0.09 6.56
C SER A 109 -3.06 0.57 7.66
N GLN A 110 -4.11 -0.09 8.16
CA GLN A 110 -5.11 0.51 9.04
C GLN A 110 -5.43 -0.39 10.23
N GLY A 111 -6.03 0.21 11.27
CA GLY A 111 -6.52 -0.51 12.44
C GLY A 111 -5.48 -0.70 13.56
N PRO A 112 -5.90 -1.24 14.71
CA PRO A 112 -5.06 -1.41 15.90
C PRO A 112 -3.92 -2.43 15.72
N SER A 113 -4.07 -3.36 14.77
CA SER A 113 -3.07 -4.39 14.44
C SER A 113 -2.43 -4.16 13.06
N SER A 114 -2.22 -2.90 12.68
CA SER A 114 -1.60 -2.55 11.40
C SER A 114 -0.21 -3.17 11.25
N ASN A 115 0.11 -3.66 10.06
CA ASN A 115 1.43 -4.19 9.71
C ASN A 115 1.95 -3.45 8.47
N HIS A 116 2.78 -2.43 8.71
CA HIS A 116 3.29 -1.55 7.65
C HIS A 116 4.18 -2.27 6.63
N GLU A 117 4.92 -3.30 7.03
CA GLU A 117 5.74 -4.09 6.09
C GLU A 117 4.86 -4.84 5.10
N VAL A 118 3.79 -5.48 5.59
CA VAL A 118 2.79 -6.15 4.75
C VAL A 118 2.10 -5.13 3.84
N ALA A 119 1.71 -3.98 4.37
CA ALA A 119 1.07 -2.93 3.61
C ALA A 119 1.95 -2.42 2.46
N ILE A 120 3.21 -2.06 2.74
CA ILE A 120 4.17 -1.60 1.74
C ILE A 120 4.41 -2.67 0.67
N PHE A 121 4.62 -3.93 1.08
CA PHE A 121 4.83 -5.03 0.14
C PHE A 121 3.62 -5.25 -0.78
N ALA A 122 2.42 -5.37 -0.21
CA ALA A 122 1.20 -5.64 -0.96
C ALA A 122 0.87 -4.48 -1.92
N LEU A 123 0.94 -3.23 -1.44
CA LEU A 123 0.66 -2.04 -2.23
C LEU A 123 1.69 -1.83 -3.35
N SER A 124 2.99 -1.99 -3.07
CA SER A 124 4.04 -1.85 -4.10
C SER A 124 3.95 -2.93 -5.18
N THR A 125 3.62 -4.16 -4.78
CA THR A 125 3.40 -5.27 -5.72
C THR A 125 2.13 -5.04 -6.55
N CYS A 126 1.06 -4.55 -5.92
CA CYS A 126 -0.18 -4.17 -6.60
C CYS A 126 0.06 -3.08 -7.63
N LEU A 127 0.76 -2.00 -7.25
CA LEU A 127 1.11 -0.90 -8.15
C LEU A 127 1.89 -1.39 -9.37
N SER A 128 2.93 -2.20 -9.15
CA SER A 128 3.73 -2.77 -10.23
C SER A 128 2.89 -3.65 -11.17
N THR A 129 1.98 -4.45 -10.61
CA THR A 129 1.09 -5.32 -11.39
C THR A 129 0.08 -4.51 -12.20
N LEU A 130 -0.52 -3.46 -11.62
CA LEU A 130 -1.46 -2.58 -12.32
C LEU A 130 -0.81 -1.84 -13.47
N LEU A 131 0.39 -1.29 -13.27
CA LEU A 131 1.13 -0.54 -14.29
C LEU A 131 1.60 -1.43 -15.45
N ALA A 132 1.74 -2.74 -15.24
CA ALA A 132 2.04 -3.71 -16.28
C ALA A 132 0.82 -4.11 -17.13
N LEU A 133 -0.40 -3.75 -16.72
CA LEU A 133 -1.60 -4.04 -17.50
C LEU A 133 -1.69 -3.14 -18.74
N PRO A 134 -2.31 -3.60 -19.85
CA PRO A 134 -2.50 -2.79 -21.06
C PRO A 134 -3.34 -1.52 -20.84
N SER A 135 -4.23 -1.53 -19.84
CA SER A 135 -5.08 -0.41 -19.45
C SER A 135 -5.14 -0.33 -17.93
N PRO A 136 -4.16 0.31 -17.27
CA PRO A 136 -4.13 0.44 -15.83
C PRO A 136 -5.34 1.25 -15.30
N ASP A 137 -5.88 0.84 -14.15
CA ASP A 137 -6.86 1.65 -13.42
C ASP A 137 -6.15 2.75 -12.63
N TYR A 138 -6.09 3.94 -13.21
CA TYR A 138 -5.38 5.06 -12.61
C TYR A 138 -6.03 5.60 -11.32
N ALA A 139 -7.30 5.30 -11.06
CA ALA A 139 -7.92 5.62 -9.77
C ALA A 139 -7.33 4.73 -8.66
N SER A 140 -7.22 3.43 -8.91
CA SER A 140 -6.55 2.50 -7.99
C SER A 140 -5.05 2.82 -7.85
N VAL A 141 -4.36 3.14 -8.95
CA VAL A 141 -2.95 3.57 -8.91
C VAL A 141 -2.76 4.79 -8.01
N ALA A 142 -3.59 5.82 -8.18
CA ALA A 142 -3.49 7.05 -7.39
C ALA A 142 -3.76 6.80 -5.90
N LEU A 143 -4.77 5.98 -5.58
CA LEU A 143 -5.06 5.55 -4.20
C LEU A 143 -3.86 4.84 -3.56
N ILE A 144 -3.24 3.91 -4.30
CA ILE A 144 -2.07 3.16 -3.83
C ILE A 144 -0.89 4.11 -3.57
N VAL A 145 -0.60 5.01 -4.51
CA VAL A 145 0.47 6.00 -4.36
C VAL A 145 0.24 6.87 -3.12
N ARG A 146 -0.98 7.39 -2.91
CA ARG A 146 -1.32 8.14 -1.70
C ARG A 146 -1.05 7.33 -0.44
N LYS A 147 -1.49 6.08 -0.40
CA LYS A 147 -1.29 5.20 0.77
C LYS A 147 0.18 4.93 1.05
N LEU A 148 0.99 4.67 0.03
CA LEU A 148 2.44 4.50 0.17
C LEU A 148 3.10 5.76 0.74
N VAL A 149 2.76 6.95 0.22
CA VAL A 149 3.27 8.23 0.77
C VAL A 149 2.85 8.43 2.23
N SER A 150 1.60 8.10 2.59
CA SER A 150 1.13 8.20 3.98
C SER A 150 1.87 7.25 4.92
N LEU A 151 2.12 6.00 4.49
CA LEU A 151 2.82 4.99 5.30
C LEU A 151 4.26 5.41 5.61
N SER A 152 4.96 6.00 4.64
CA SER A 152 6.31 6.52 4.85
C SER A 152 6.35 7.73 5.80
N SER A 153 5.23 8.45 5.94
CA SER A 153 5.12 9.60 6.86
C SER A 153 4.97 9.20 8.33
N ILE A 154 4.41 8.01 8.59
CA ILE A 154 4.11 7.52 9.94
C ILE A 154 5.38 7.00 10.64
N HIS A 155 6.38 6.58 9.88
CA HIS A 155 7.65 6.04 10.40
C HIS A 155 8.65 7.08 10.94
N GLY A 156 8.18 8.30 11.24
CA GLY A 156 8.96 9.31 11.92
C GLY A 156 9.86 10.15 11.00
N ILE A 157 10.11 11.37 11.46
CA ILE A 157 10.74 12.51 10.76
C ILE A 157 12.22 12.26 10.40
N ASP A 158 12.80 11.10 10.71
CA ASP A 158 14.27 10.96 10.77
C ASP A 158 14.89 9.77 10.01
N THR A 159 14.12 8.93 9.30
CA THR A 159 14.74 7.73 8.69
C THR A 159 14.34 7.34 7.28
N ASN A 160 13.40 8.04 6.59
CA ASN A 160 13.04 7.59 5.23
C ASN A 160 12.50 8.66 4.26
N ASP A 161 13.01 9.90 4.36
CA ASP A 161 12.68 10.94 3.36
C ASP A 161 13.10 10.54 1.94
N ASP A 162 14.17 9.77 1.79
CA ASP A 162 14.62 9.24 0.49
C ASP A 162 13.63 8.24 -0.13
N ALA A 163 13.12 7.26 0.64
CA ALA A 163 12.13 6.33 0.10
C ALA A 163 10.79 7.03 -0.21
N THR A 164 10.43 8.03 0.61
CA THR A 164 9.26 8.88 0.34
C THR A 164 9.46 9.65 -0.97
N MET A 165 10.64 10.26 -1.15
CA MET A 165 11.02 10.97 -2.36
C MET A 165 11.00 10.06 -3.60
N GLU A 166 11.47 8.81 -3.50
CA GLU A 166 11.37 7.84 -4.60
C GLU A 166 9.92 7.50 -4.95
N THR A 167 9.03 7.44 -3.97
CA THR A 167 7.58 7.26 -4.22
C THR A 167 7.01 8.46 -5.00
N TYR A 168 7.42 9.69 -4.67
CA TYR A 168 7.04 10.88 -5.42
C TYR A 168 7.61 10.89 -6.85
N LYS A 169 8.89 10.50 -7.03
CA LYS A 169 9.49 10.34 -8.36
C LYS A 169 8.76 9.30 -9.19
N GLN A 170 8.35 8.20 -8.58
CA GLN A 170 7.53 7.19 -9.26
C GLN A 170 6.18 7.77 -9.69
N ALA A 171 5.49 8.51 -8.82
CA ALA A 171 4.24 9.19 -9.15
C ALA A 171 4.42 10.18 -10.31
N TYR A 172 5.50 10.97 -10.31
CA TYR A 172 5.85 11.86 -11.40
C TYR A 172 6.06 11.10 -12.72
N ARG A 173 6.85 10.02 -12.72
CA ARG A 173 7.08 9.18 -13.91
C ARG A 173 5.79 8.59 -14.46
N ILE A 174 4.89 8.14 -13.59
CA ILE A 174 3.57 7.66 -13.99
C ILE A 174 2.84 8.79 -14.72
N MET A 175 2.69 9.97 -14.11
CA MET A 175 1.95 11.09 -14.72
C MET A 175 2.54 11.59 -16.02
N VAL A 176 3.87 11.60 -16.18
CA VAL A 176 4.54 12.01 -17.43
C VAL A 176 4.20 11.10 -18.61
N GLY A 177 3.97 9.81 -18.34
CA GLY A 177 3.61 8.83 -19.38
C GLY A 177 2.16 8.91 -19.85
N LEU A 178 1.32 9.73 -19.22
CA LEU A 178 -0.12 9.75 -19.42
C LEU A 178 -0.58 10.98 -20.20
N LYS A 179 -1.76 10.84 -20.83
CA LYS A 179 -2.45 12.00 -21.40
C LYS A 179 -3.08 12.83 -20.30
N GLU A 180 -3.32 14.10 -20.62
CA GLU A 180 -4.01 15.01 -19.71
C GLU A 180 -5.38 14.44 -19.30
N GLY A 181 -5.63 14.39 -17.98
CA GLY A 181 -6.89 13.91 -17.41
C GLY A 181 -6.99 12.40 -17.15
N GLU A 182 -6.02 11.58 -17.57
CA GLU A 182 -6.03 10.14 -17.28
C GLU A 182 -5.70 9.83 -15.81
N TYR A 183 -4.78 10.59 -15.22
CA TYR A 183 -4.51 10.51 -13.79
C TYR A 183 -5.50 11.40 -13.01
N PRO A 184 -6.06 10.93 -11.88
CA PRO A 184 -7.00 11.72 -11.08
C PRO A 184 -6.41 13.08 -10.64
N VAL A 185 -7.02 14.17 -11.11
CA VAL A 185 -6.48 15.54 -10.94
C VAL A 185 -6.35 15.91 -9.46
N GLU A 186 -7.35 15.63 -8.64
CA GLU A 186 -7.33 15.96 -7.21
C GLU A 186 -6.24 15.19 -6.45
N GLU A 187 -5.96 13.95 -6.85
CA GLU A 187 -4.85 13.17 -6.29
C GLU A 187 -3.49 13.79 -6.66
N ALA A 188 -3.35 14.25 -7.90
CA ALA A 188 -2.13 14.87 -8.37
C ALA A 188 -1.89 16.25 -7.70
N LYS A 189 -2.95 17.06 -7.53
CA LYS A 189 -2.90 18.30 -6.74
C LYS A 189 -2.47 18.01 -5.31
N TRP A 190 -3.08 17.01 -4.68
CA TRP A 190 -2.73 16.59 -3.33
C TRP A 190 -1.27 16.17 -3.23
N LEU A 191 -0.75 15.37 -4.18
CA LEU A 191 0.66 14.97 -4.20
C LEU A 191 1.59 16.17 -4.29
N SER A 192 1.36 17.07 -5.26
CA SER A 192 2.17 18.28 -5.46
C SER A 192 2.21 19.17 -4.21
N MET A 193 1.05 19.48 -3.64
CA MET A 193 0.96 20.33 -2.44
C MET A 193 1.59 19.65 -1.22
N THR A 194 1.43 18.34 -1.09
CA THR A 194 1.95 17.58 0.05
C THR A 194 3.48 17.43 -0.03
N ALA A 195 4.05 17.32 -1.23
CA ALA A 195 5.50 17.40 -1.45
C ALA A 195 6.04 18.81 -1.17
N TRP A 196 5.36 19.85 -1.66
CA TRP A 196 5.74 21.24 -1.40
C TRP A 196 5.75 21.57 0.09
N ASN A 197 4.69 21.19 0.82
CA ASN A 197 4.56 21.46 2.24
C ASN A 197 5.61 20.73 3.09
N ARG A 198 6.14 19.59 2.63
CA ARG A 198 7.25 18.90 3.31
C ARG A 198 8.51 19.76 3.41
N ALA A 199 8.72 20.68 2.47
CA ALA A 199 9.85 21.60 2.52
C ALA A 199 9.80 22.57 3.71
N ALA A 200 8.63 22.77 4.33
CA ALA A 200 8.46 23.76 5.41
C ALA A 200 9.33 23.45 6.65
N VAL A 201 9.49 22.17 7.02
CA VAL A 201 10.33 21.79 8.17
C VAL A 201 11.82 21.99 7.86
N PRO A 202 12.38 21.46 6.75
CA PRO A 202 13.75 21.73 6.33
C PRO A 202 14.09 23.22 6.22
N VAL A 203 13.19 24.05 5.68
CA VAL A 203 13.39 25.52 5.61
C VAL A 203 13.58 26.12 7.01
N ARG A 204 12.74 25.76 7.98
CA ARG A 204 12.85 26.28 9.35
C ARG A 204 14.10 25.79 10.06
N MET A 205 14.57 24.59 9.74
CA MET A 205 15.78 24.01 10.31
C MET A 205 17.06 24.45 9.60
N GLY A 206 16.97 25.26 8.54
CA GLY A 206 18.13 25.66 7.73
C GLY A 206 18.74 24.52 6.91
N HIS A 207 18.01 23.41 6.72
CA HIS A 207 18.42 22.29 5.86
C HIS A 207 18.08 22.62 4.41
N MET A 208 18.87 23.53 3.82
CA MET A 208 18.52 24.18 2.56
C MET A 208 18.50 23.22 1.36
N ASP A 209 19.39 22.23 1.34
CA ASP A 209 19.43 21.23 0.26
C ASP A 209 18.19 20.32 0.28
N GLU A 210 17.75 19.91 1.47
CA GLU A 210 16.53 19.10 1.66
C GLU A 210 15.28 19.92 1.33
N ALA A 211 15.23 21.17 1.78
CA ALA A 211 14.17 22.11 1.42
C ALA A 211 14.03 22.25 -0.10
N LYS A 212 15.16 22.46 -0.79
CA LYS A 212 15.19 22.60 -2.25
C LYS A 212 14.71 21.34 -2.95
N ARG A 213 15.09 20.15 -2.46
CA ARG A 213 14.63 18.86 -3.01
C ARG A 213 13.12 18.72 -2.95
N TRP A 214 12.51 19.01 -1.80
CA TRP A 214 11.05 18.95 -1.64
C TRP A 214 10.29 20.01 -2.45
N MET A 215 10.79 21.26 -2.48
CA MET A 215 10.20 22.32 -3.30
C MET A 215 10.24 21.97 -4.79
N SER A 216 11.39 21.50 -5.28
CA SER A 216 11.57 21.13 -6.68
C SER A 216 10.61 19.99 -7.07
N MET A 217 10.52 18.96 -6.24
CA MET A 217 9.58 17.85 -6.46
C MET A 217 8.11 18.33 -6.48
N GLY A 218 7.71 19.20 -5.54
CA GLY A 218 6.37 19.79 -5.51
C GLY A 218 6.03 20.56 -6.78
N LEU A 219 6.97 21.35 -7.30
CA LEU A 219 6.84 22.12 -8.54
C LEU A 219 6.83 21.23 -9.79
N GLU A 220 7.71 20.23 -9.88
CA GLU A 220 7.75 19.26 -10.98
C GLU A 220 6.41 18.54 -11.12
N LEU A 221 5.83 18.09 -10.01
CA LEU A 221 4.49 17.52 -9.97
C LEU A 221 3.45 18.56 -10.39
N ALA A 222 3.47 19.78 -9.81
CA ALA A 222 2.53 20.84 -10.11
C ALA A 222 2.45 21.11 -11.62
N ASN A 223 3.59 21.11 -12.31
CA ASN A 223 3.74 21.33 -13.75
C ASN A 223 2.98 20.33 -14.63
N LYS A 224 2.65 19.14 -14.10
CA LYS A 224 1.87 18.11 -14.80
C LYS A 224 0.38 18.14 -14.47
N VAL A 225 -0.04 18.93 -13.48
CA VAL A 225 -1.42 18.93 -12.99
C VAL A 225 -2.24 20.08 -13.55
N PRO A 226 -3.33 19.82 -14.29
CA PRO A 226 -4.23 20.87 -14.75
C PRO A 226 -4.85 21.65 -13.58
N GLY A 227 -4.99 22.97 -13.74
CA GLY A 227 -5.61 23.84 -12.73
C GLY A 227 -4.68 24.30 -11.60
N MET A 228 -3.36 24.06 -11.71
CA MET A 228 -2.34 24.49 -10.74
C MET A 228 -1.57 25.75 -11.16
N GLN A 229 -1.98 26.46 -12.21
CA GLN A 229 -1.20 27.54 -12.83
C GLN A 229 -0.81 28.65 -11.85
N THR A 230 -1.75 29.14 -11.04
CA THR A 230 -1.46 30.18 -10.03
C THR A 230 -0.49 29.67 -8.97
N TYR A 231 -0.65 28.43 -8.51
CA TYR A 231 0.26 27.83 -7.54
C TYR A 231 1.66 27.65 -8.11
N ARG A 232 1.78 27.22 -9.37
CA ARG A 232 3.08 27.08 -10.06
C ARG A 232 3.84 28.40 -10.08
N SER A 233 3.20 29.49 -10.49
CA SER A 233 3.85 30.80 -10.52
C SER A 233 4.34 31.22 -9.12
N CYS A 234 3.53 31.04 -8.08
CA CYS A 234 3.97 31.32 -6.71
C CYS A 234 5.13 30.42 -6.25
N MET A 235 5.13 29.14 -6.64
CA MET A 235 6.19 28.19 -6.33
C MET A 235 7.51 28.57 -7.03
N GLU A 236 7.45 28.95 -8.30
CA GLU A 236 8.60 29.43 -9.10
C GLU A 236 9.21 30.69 -8.50
N ASP A 237 8.39 31.69 -8.17
CA ASP A 237 8.83 32.93 -7.53
C ASP A 237 9.50 32.67 -6.18
N PHE A 238 8.93 31.75 -5.39
CA PHE A 238 9.49 31.38 -4.09
C PHE A 238 10.85 30.69 -4.22
N ILE A 239 11.00 29.74 -5.15
CA ILE A 239 12.28 29.06 -5.40
C ILE A 239 13.33 30.07 -5.87
N ALA A 240 12.99 30.98 -6.79
CA ALA A 240 13.92 32.00 -7.26
C ALA A 240 14.41 32.91 -6.12
N GLY A 241 13.50 33.36 -5.24
CA GLY A 241 13.85 34.13 -4.05
C GLY A 241 14.66 33.33 -3.01
N PHE A 242 14.41 32.03 -2.91
CA PHE A 242 15.14 31.12 -2.03
C PHE A 242 16.59 30.92 -2.49
N GLU A 243 16.81 30.75 -3.80
CA GLU A 243 18.14 30.62 -4.40
C GLU A 243 18.96 31.91 -4.29
N GLN A 244 18.35 33.09 -4.47
CA GLN A 244 19.03 34.36 -4.27
C GLN A 244 19.57 34.51 -2.83
N LYS A 245 18.77 34.13 -1.82
CA LYS A 245 19.18 34.16 -0.41
C LYS A 245 20.32 33.19 -0.09
N LEU A 246 20.37 32.04 -0.77
CA LEU A 246 21.46 31.08 -0.65
C LEU A 246 22.76 31.56 -1.29
N SER A 247 22.67 32.23 -2.44
CA SER A 247 23.85 32.75 -3.16
C SER A 247 24.47 34.02 -2.56
N GLY A 248 23.73 34.71 -1.68
CA GLY A 248 24.17 35.94 -1.01
C GLY A 248 24.65 35.75 0.44
N ALA A 249 24.73 34.50 0.91
CA ALA A 249 25.29 34.11 2.22
C ALA A 249 26.67 33.47 2.03
#